data_AF-A0A8T6NTB5-F1
#
_entry.id   AF-A0A8T6NTB5-F1
#
_cell.length_a   1.000
_cell.length_b   1.000
_cell.length_c   1.000
_cell.angle_alpha   90.00
_cell.angle_beta   90.00
_cell.angle_gamma   90.00
#
_symmetry.space_group_name_H-M   'P 1'
#
loop_
_entity.id
_entity.type
_entity.pdbx_description
1 polymer ?
#
loop_
_entity_poly.entity_id
_entity_poly.type
_entity_poly.pdbx_seq_one_letter_code
_entity_poly.pdbx_strand_id
1 'polypeptide(L)'
;MPFELSQITEFIPRDPLHWLAIAQYLLILMSFVLLSTSGDETPIIVIIMIGALVMLTGTNLYSDQLRIPDIALFLLRLSQFLLPLGLVGFAPTEQARGVAILLTLIALPVMFMGIFGCALAGFADYRSLAFCR
;
A
#
# COMPACT_ATOMS: atom_id res chain seq x y z
N MET A 1 -5.49 -9.24 -33.08
CA MET A 1 -6.37 -8.17 -32.55
C MET A 1 -5.45 -7.10 -31.99
N PRO A 2 -5.35 -5.91 -32.61
CA PRO A 2 -4.52 -4.86 -32.04
C PRO A 2 -5.21 -4.35 -30.78
N PHE A 3 -4.58 -4.55 -29.62
CA PHE A 3 -4.98 -3.85 -28.41
C PHE A 3 -4.74 -2.36 -28.65
N GLU A 4 -5.81 -1.56 -28.66
CA GLU A 4 -5.64 -0.11 -28.76
C GLU A 4 -4.89 0.38 -27.52
N LEU A 5 -3.77 1.05 -27.75
CA LEU A 5 -2.91 1.62 -26.71
C LEU A 5 -3.70 2.53 -25.73
N SER A 6 -4.82 3.08 -26.19
CA SER A 6 -5.77 3.92 -25.44
C SER A 6 -6.41 3.19 -24.26
N GLN A 7 -6.70 1.88 -24.39
CA GLN A 7 -7.30 1.10 -23.30
C GLN A 7 -6.28 0.77 -22.21
N ILE A 8 -4.99 0.64 -22.57
CA ILE A 8 -3.92 0.35 -21.61
C ILE A 8 -3.65 1.57 -20.74
N THR A 9 -3.70 2.79 -21.32
CA THR A 9 -3.46 4.03 -20.57
C THR A 9 -4.50 4.32 -19.48
N GLU A 10 -5.69 3.74 -19.56
CA GLU A 10 -6.75 3.90 -18.54
C GLU A 10 -6.42 3.11 -17.25
N PHE A 11 -5.68 2.00 -17.39
CA PHE A 11 -5.20 1.17 -16.28
C PHE A 11 -3.82 1.59 -15.76
N ILE A 12 -3.21 2.64 -16.31
CA ILE A 12 -1.97 3.19 -15.76
C ILE A 12 -2.39 4.27 -14.75
N PRO A 13 -1.86 4.26 -13.51
CA PRO A 13 -2.18 5.30 -12.54
C PRO A 13 -1.83 6.66 -13.13
N ARG A 14 -2.74 7.62 -13.01
CA ARG A 14 -2.70 8.90 -13.73
C ARG A 14 -1.43 9.71 -13.43
N ASP A 15 -0.87 9.52 -12.24
CA ASP A 15 0.37 10.11 -11.77
C ASP A 15 1.29 9.02 -11.17
N PRO A 16 2.09 8.27 -11.95
CA PRO A 16 2.85 7.13 -11.40
C PRO A 16 4.07 7.54 -10.54
N LEU A 17 4.47 8.82 -10.57
CA LEU A 17 5.73 9.32 -9.97
C LEU A 17 5.54 10.25 -8.75
N HIS A 18 4.40 10.18 -8.06
CA HIS A 18 4.25 10.92 -6.79
C HIS A 18 4.76 10.09 -5.60
N TRP A 19 5.28 10.77 -4.57
CA TRP A 19 5.93 10.15 -3.40
C TRP A 19 5.10 9.05 -2.73
N LEU A 20 3.78 9.21 -2.71
CA LEU A 20 2.86 8.24 -2.14
C LEU A 20 2.77 6.96 -2.98
N ALA A 21 2.60 7.06 -4.31
CA ALA A 21 2.65 5.89 -5.19
C ALA A 21 4.00 5.19 -5.11
N ILE A 22 5.11 5.94 -5.07
CA ILE A 22 6.45 5.36 -4.88
C ILE A 22 6.49 4.52 -3.61
N ALA A 23 5.97 5.05 -2.50
CA ALA A 23 5.95 4.31 -1.25
C ALA A 23 5.02 3.08 -1.29
N GLN A 24 3.87 3.16 -1.96
CA GLN A 24 2.99 2.01 -2.20
C GLN A 24 3.68 0.92 -3.04
N TYR A 25 4.39 1.29 -4.10
CA TYR A 25 5.19 0.34 -4.88
C TYR A 25 6.30 -0.30 -4.03
N LEU A 26 6.94 0.47 -3.14
CA LEU A 26 7.91 -0.08 -2.19
C LEU A 26 7.26 -1.05 -1.21
N LEU A 27 6.04 -0.79 -0.73
CA LEU A 27 5.29 -1.72 0.13
C LEU A 27 4.98 -3.04 -0.60
N ILE A 28 4.57 -2.97 -1.88
CA ILE A 28 4.33 -4.16 -2.71
C ILE A 28 5.64 -4.95 -2.91
N LEU A 29 6.73 -4.27 -3.25
CA LEU A 29 8.03 -4.89 -3.47
C LEU A 29 8.53 -5.58 -2.19
N MET A 30 8.44 -4.89 -1.05
CA MET A 30 8.87 -5.43 0.24
C MET A 30 7.98 -6.60 0.70
N SER A 31 6.69 -6.60 0.32
CA SER A 31 5.79 -7.73 0.55
C SER A 31 6.23 -8.98 -0.24
N PHE A 32 6.71 -8.80 -1.48
CA PHE A 32 7.29 -9.88 -2.27
C PHE A 32 8.60 -10.39 -1.68
N VAL A 33 9.47 -9.48 -1.23
CA VAL A 33 10.71 -9.85 -0.52
C VAL A 33 10.39 -10.63 0.76
N LEU A 34 9.41 -10.18 1.54
CA LEU A 34 8.95 -10.87 2.74
C LEU A 34 8.48 -12.30 2.42
N LEU A 35 7.71 -12.47 1.35
CA LEU A 35 7.26 -13.78 0.89
C LEU A 35 8.41 -14.68 0.40
N SER A 36 9.43 -14.10 -0.23
CA SER A 36 10.60 -14.85 -0.71
C SER A 36 11.57 -15.26 0.39
N THR A 37 11.59 -14.50 1.50
CA THR A 37 12.44 -14.77 2.67
C THR A 37 11.74 -15.62 3.72
N SER A 38 10.41 -15.70 3.66
CA SER A 38 9.62 -16.64 4.42
C SER A 38 9.69 -18.01 3.73
N GLY A 39 10.53 -18.92 4.25
CA GLY A 39 10.73 -20.26 3.70
C GLY A 39 9.50 -21.18 3.84
N ASP A 40 9.68 -22.49 3.76
CA ASP A 40 8.57 -23.47 3.73
C ASP A 40 7.69 -23.48 5.00
N GLU A 41 8.18 -22.97 6.13
CA GLU A 41 7.46 -22.93 7.42
C GLU A 41 6.63 -21.66 7.63
N THR A 42 6.24 -20.98 6.55
CA THR A 42 5.48 -19.73 6.66
C THR A 42 4.04 -20.02 7.12
N PRO A 43 3.56 -19.48 8.25
CA PRO A 43 2.20 -19.71 8.68
C PRO A 43 1.22 -19.08 7.68
N ILE A 44 0.14 -19.81 7.36
CA ILE A 44 -0.87 -19.41 6.37
C ILE A 44 -1.41 -17.99 6.63
N ILE A 45 -1.52 -17.60 7.91
CA ILE A 45 -1.99 -16.27 8.30
C ILE A 45 -1.07 -15.14 7.79
N VAL A 46 0.25 -15.35 7.76
CA VAL A 46 1.22 -14.38 7.22
C VAL A 46 1.04 -14.24 5.71
N ILE A 47 0.82 -15.35 5.00
CA ILE A 47 0.55 -15.32 3.55
C ILE A 47 -0.74 -14.57 3.25
N ILE A 48 -1.81 -14.81 4.03
CA ILE A 48 -3.08 -14.09 3.88
C ILE A 48 -2.89 -12.60 4.16
N MET A 49 -2.13 -12.23 5.20
CA MET A 49 -1.85 -10.82 5.52
C MET A 49 -1.05 -10.12 4.43
N ILE A 50 -0.04 -10.79 3.86
CA ILE A 50 0.74 -10.29 2.72
C ILE A 50 -0.17 -10.11 1.50
N GLY A 51 -1.00 -11.10 1.19
CA GLY A 51 -1.96 -11.02 0.07
C GLY A 51 -2.96 -9.89 0.23
N ALA A 52 -3.51 -9.72 1.43
CA ALA A 52 -4.40 -8.61 1.77
C ALA A 52 -3.68 -7.27 1.61
N LEU A 53 -2.45 -7.14 2.10
CA LEU A 53 -1.66 -5.92 1.98
C LEU A 53 -1.41 -5.54 0.51
N VAL A 54 -1.04 -6.51 -0.34
CA VAL A 54 -0.85 -6.29 -1.78
C VAL A 54 -2.15 -5.86 -2.45
N MET A 55 -3.26 -6.56 -2.18
CA MET A 55 -4.57 -6.20 -2.74
C MET A 55 -4.99 -4.79 -2.33
N LEU A 56 -4.94 -4.48 -1.04
CA LEU A 56 -5.28 -3.16 -0.53
C LEU A 56 -4.40 -2.10 -1.18
N THR A 57 -3.09 -2.32 -1.24
CA THR A 57 -2.14 -1.36 -1.85
C THR A 57 -2.46 -1.12 -3.33
N GLY A 58 -2.76 -2.18 -4.08
CA GLY A 58 -3.23 -2.08 -5.45
C GLY A 58 -4.55 -1.31 -5.58
N THR A 59 -5.54 -1.60 -4.73
CA THR A 59 -6.83 -0.88 -4.73
C THR A 59 -6.66 0.61 -4.46
N ASN A 60 -5.74 0.98 -3.56
CA ASN A 60 -5.46 2.40 -3.26
C ASN A 60 -4.76 3.10 -4.44
N LEU A 61 -3.87 2.40 -5.14
CA LEU A 61 -3.18 2.91 -6.33
C LEU A 61 -4.15 3.20 -7.49
N TYR A 62 -5.25 2.43 -7.59
CA TYR A 62 -6.29 2.57 -8.62
C TYR A 62 -7.61 3.15 -8.10
N SER A 63 -7.57 3.78 -6.92
CA SER A 63 -8.78 4.26 -6.24
C SER A 63 -9.56 5.27 -7.06
N ASP A 64 -8.85 6.12 -7.82
CA ASP A 64 -9.43 7.10 -8.74
C ASP A 64 -10.28 6.46 -9.85
N GLN A 65 -9.92 5.26 -10.32
CA GLN A 65 -10.69 4.53 -11.32
C GLN A 65 -11.90 3.80 -10.72
N LEU A 66 -11.83 3.41 -9.44
CA LEU A 66 -12.79 2.51 -8.80
C LEU A 66 -14.00 3.21 -8.16
N ARG A 67 -14.10 4.54 -8.20
CA ARG A 67 -15.19 5.36 -7.61
C ARG A 67 -15.63 4.86 -6.23
N ILE A 68 -14.65 4.66 -5.35
CA ILE A 68 -14.84 4.17 -3.98
C ILE A 68 -15.30 5.37 -3.11
N PRO A 69 -16.26 5.21 -2.19
CA PRO A 69 -16.64 6.29 -1.28
C PRO A 69 -15.49 6.63 -0.30
N ASP A 70 -15.34 7.90 0.03
CA ASP A 70 -14.23 8.48 0.80
C ASP A 70 -13.99 7.76 2.14
N ILE A 71 -15.06 7.37 2.84
CA ILE A 71 -14.98 6.62 4.11
C ILE A 71 -14.38 5.22 3.93
N ALA A 72 -14.70 4.53 2.84
CA ALA A 72 -14.16 3.22 2.54
C ALA A 72 -12.69 3.34 2.11
N LEU A 73 -12.34 4.40 1.37
CA LEU A 73 -10.95 4.74 1.05
C LEU A 73 -10.12 5.01 2.30
N PHE A 74 -10.66 5.76 3.26
CA PHE A 74 -10.01 6.02 4.54
C PHE A 74 -9.77 4.73 5.34
N LEU A 75 -10.79 3.87 5.48
CA LEU A 75 -10.67 2.59 6.17
C LEU A 75 -9.67 1.65 5.47
N LEU A 76 -9.68 1.64 4.15
CA LEU A 76 -8.75 0.87 3.33
C LEU A 76 -7.30 1.34 3.56
N ARG A 77 -7.07 2.65 3.51
CA ARG A 77 -5.77 3.27 3.79
C ARG A 77 -5.31 2.95 5.22
N LEU A 78 -6.20 3.05 6.22
CA LEU A 78 -5.90 2.68 7.60
C LEU A 78 -5.47 1.20 7.72
N SER A 79 -6.14 0.29 7.02
CA SER A 79 -5.82 -1.13 7.05
C SER A 79 -4.45 -1.47 6.44
N GLN A 80 -3.98 -0.70 5.45
CA GLN A 80 -2.64 -0.85 4.88
C GLN A 80 -1.52 -0.60 5.89
N PHE A 81 -1.78 0.17 6.94
CA PHE A 81 -0.81 0.44 8.00
C PHE A 81 -0.86 -0.57 9.14
N LEU A 82 -2.04 -1.11 9.42
CA LEU A 82 -2.24 -2.12 10.46
C LEU A 82 -1.66 -3.49 10.08
N LEU A 83 -1.71 -3.84 8.80
CA LEU A 83 -1.22 -5.13 8.31
C LEU A 83 0.30 -5.33 8.49
N PRO A 84 1.18 -4.37 8.11
CA PRO A 84 2.61 -4.44 8.39
C PRO A 84 2.94 -4.60 9.88
N LEU A 85 2.23 -3.87 10.75
CA LEU A 85 2.40 -3.98 12.20
C LEU A 85 2.08 -5.40 12.69
N GLY A 86 1.01 -6.00 12.18
CA GLY A 86 0.70 -7.39 12.47
C GLY A 86 1.78 -8.34 11.95
N LEU A 87 2.32 -8.11 10.75
CA LEU A 87 3.37 -8.94 10.16
C LEU A 87 4.65 -8.96 11.03
N VAL A 88 5.00 -7.87 11.70
CA VAL A 88 6.14 -7.86 12.66
C VAL A 88 5.92 -8.85 13.81
N GLY A 89 4.69 -8.95 14.32
CA GLY A 89 4.33 -9.84 15.42
C GLY A 89 4.25 -11.32 15.01
N PHE A 90 3.84 -11.59 13.76
CA PHE A 90 3.60 -12.95 13.26
C PHE A 90 4.71 -13.49 12.34
N ALA A 91 5.75 -12.71 12.04
CA ALA A 91 6.85 -13.14 11.17
C ALA A 91 7.55 -14.40 11.73
N PRO A 92 7.72 -15.46 10.90
CA PRO A 92 8.24 -16.75 11.36
C PRO A 92 9.76 -16.78 11.54
N THR A 93 10.50 -15.92 10.83
CA THR A 93 11.97 -15.87 10.87
C THR A 93 12.46 -14.49 11.28
N GLU A 94 13.66 -14.42 11.88
CA GLU A 94 14.30 -13.14 12.23
C GLU A 94 14.54 -12.26 10.98
N GLN A 95 14.84 -12.87 9.83
CA GLN A 95 14.99 -12.17 8.57
C GLN A 95 13.65 -11.57 8.09
N ALA A 96 12.57 -12.36 8.10
CA ALA A 96 11.24 -11.88 7.76
C ALA A 96 10.76 -10.79 8.73
N ARG A 97 11.07 -10.92 10.02
CA ARG A 97 10.76 -9.89 11.02
C ARG A 97 11.50 -8.57 10.73
N GLY A 98 12.78 -8.64 10.37
CA GLY A 98 13.55 -7.46 9.94
C GLY A 98 12.94 -6.77 8.72
N VAL A 99 12.51 -7.54 7.71
CA VAL A 99 11.82 -7.01 6.53
C VAL A 99 10.47 -6.40 6.90
N ALA A 100 9.68 -7.04 7.78
CA ALA A 100 8.41 -6.50 8.26
C ALA A 100 8.56 -5.20 9.06
N ILE A 101 9.62 -5.07 9.86
CA ILE A 101 9.96 -3.84 10.58
C ILE A 101 10.27 -2.72 9.58
N LEU A 102 11.11 -3.01 8.57
CA LEU A 102 11.43 -2.05 7.53
C LEU A 102 10.19 -1.63 6.74
N LEU A 103 9.30 -2.58 6.44
CA LEU A 103 8.03 -2.35 5.77
C LEU A 103 7.12 -1.43 6.62
N THR A 104 7.09 -1.64 7.93
CA THR A 104 6.39 -0.76 8.88
C THR A 104 6.99 0.64 8.90
N LEU A 105 8.32 0.76 8.90
CA LEU A 105 9.01 2.06 8.88
C LEU A 105 8.76 2.86 7.59
N ILE A 106 8.51 2.19 6.47
CA ILE A 106 8.13 2.84 5.20
C ILE A 106 6.64 3.17 5.19
N ALA A 107 5.79 2.29 5.73
CA ALA A 107 4.34 2.50 5.79
C ALA A 107 3.97 3.68 6.71
N LEU A 108 4.71 3.90 7.80
CA LEU A 108 4.38 4.90 8.81
C LEU A 108 4.48 6.37 8.31
N PRO A 109 5.51 6.78 7.55
CA PRO A 109 5.54 8.07 6.86
C PRO A 109 4.40 8.27 5.87
N VAL A 110 4.01 7.22 5.14
CA VAL A 110 2.88 7.26 4.19
C VAL A 110 1.58 7.50 4.95
N MET A 111 1.41 6.86 6.10
CA MET A 111 0.30 7.09 7.02
C MET A 111 0.27 8.53 7.51
N PHE A 112 1.42 9.04 7.96
CA PHE A 112 1.54 10.42 8.43
C PHE A 112 1.21 11.41 7.33
N MET A 113 1.80 11.26 6.13
CA MET A 113 1.49 12.14 5.00
C MET A 113 0.03 12.08 4.59
N GLY A 114 -0.58 10.89 4.63
CA GLY A 114 -1.99 10.71 4.35
C GLY A 114 -2.92 11.35 5.39
N ILE A 115 -2.75 10.98 6.66
CA ILE A 115 -3.59 11.47 7.76
C ILE A 115 -3.40 12.98 7.99
N PHE A 116 -2.16 13.47 8.00
CA PHE A 116 -1.88 14.90 8.16
C PHE A 116 -2.26 15.69 6.90
N GLY A 117 -2.09 15.12 5.70
CA GLY A 117 -2.58 15.74 4.47
C GLY A 117 -4.10 15.93 4.48
N CYS A 118 -4.85 15.02 5.11
CA CYS A 118 -6.29 15.11 5.26
C CYS A 118 -6.78 15.95 6.43
N ALA A 119 -6.05 15.94 7.55
CA ALA A 119 -6.39 16.74 8.72
C ALA A 119 -5.95 18.21 8.60
N LEU A 120 -4.86 18.48 7.88
CA LEU A 120 -4.27 19.81 7.69
C LEU A 120 -4.29 20.19 6.21
N ALA A 121 -5.48 20.40 5.66
CA ALA A 121 -5.70 20.80 4.27
C ALA A 121 -4.90 22.06 3.82
N GLY A 122 -4.31 22.82 4.75
CA GLY A 122 -3.50 24.01 4.48
C GLY A 122 -2.03 23.78 4.14
N PHE A 123 -1.48 22.57 4.36
CA PHE A 123 -0.09 22.21 4.01
C PHE A 123 0.01 21.07 2.98
N ALA A 124 -1.14 20.52 2.61
CA ALA A 124 -1.26 19.43 1.66
C ALA A 124 -1.15 19.97 0.23
N ASP A 125 -0.21 19.43 -0.55
CA ASP A 125 -0.23 19.55 -2.00
C ASP A 125 -1.60 19.06 -2.53
N TYR A 126 -2.11 19.61 -3.63
CA TYR A 126 -3.44 19.24 -4.16
C TYR A 126 -3.56 17.73 -4.43
N ARG A 127 -2.42 17.07 -4.62
CA ARG A 127 -2.27 15.62 -4.80
C ARG A 127 -2.40 14.82 -3.50
N SER A 128 -1.99 15.39 -2.36
CA SER A 128 -2.28 14.80 -1.03
C SER A 128 -3.73 15.01 -0.61
N LEU A 129 -4.43 16.02 -1.14
CA LEU A 129 -5.87 16.17 -0.95
C LEU A 129 -6.70 15.11 -1.71
N ALA A 130 -6.15 14.55 -2.80
CA ALA A 130 -6.72 13.35 -3.44
C ALA A 130 -6.59 12.07 -2.56
N PHE A 131 -5.77 12.13 -1.51
CA PHE A 131 -5.74 11.11 -0.45
C PHE A 131 -6.87 11.28 0.58
N CYS A 132 -7.67 12.33 0.46
CA CYS A 132 -8.70 12.72 1.44
C CYS A 132 -10.09 12.74 0.85
N ARG A 133 -10.17 12.59 -0.48
CA ARG A 133 -11.35 12.23 -1.24
C ARG A 133 -11.22 10.77 -1.64
#